data_AF-A0A967GPZ7-F1
#
_entry.id   AF-A0A967GPZ7-F1
#
_cell.length_a   1.000
_cell.length_b   1.000
_cell.length_c   1.000
_cell.angle_alpha   90.00
_cell.angle_beta   90.00
_cell.angle_gamma   90.00
#
_symmetry.space_group_name_H-M   'P 1'
#
loop_
_entity.id
_entity.type
_entity.pdbx_description
1 polymer ?
#
loop_
_entity_poly.entity_id
_entity_poly.type
_entity_poly.pdbx_seq_one_letter_code
_entity_poly.pdbx_strand_id
1 'polypeptide(L)'
;TEERLFRIISRPATKPLVIRAIAEHPSWSTRITIRFALVRNFYTPMKEVERFIRELTAMDLKTLYSDPKLPSATKPFIYRELQRRDETTDLPKDVVYKLEGDEDR
;
A
#
# COMPACT_ATOMS: atom_id res chain seq x y z
N THR A 1 -23.06 -6.20 -0.50
CA THR A 1 -22.04 -5.82 -1.50
C THR A 1 -21.01 -4.90 -0.85
N GLU A 2 -19.84 -4.69 -1.44
CA GLU A 2 -18.61 -4.05 -0.90
C GLU A 2 -18.77 -2.97 0.20
N GLU A 3 -19.71 -2.05 0.03
CA GLU A 3 -20.03 -1.01 1.01
C GLU A 3 -20.33 -1.58 2.41
N ARG A 4 -21.01 -2.72 2.49
CA ARG A 4 -21.29 -3.41 3.76
C ARG A 4 -20.00 -3.89 4.43
N LEU A 5 -19.03 -4.40 3.66
CA LEU A 5 -17.73 -4.81 4.19
C LEU A 5 -16.95 -3.59 4.70
N PHE A 6 -16.92 -2.50 3.92
CA PHE A 6 -16.31 -1.26 4.34
C PHE A 6 -16.90 -0.73 5.66
N ARG A 7 -18.24 -0.72 5.78
CA ARG A 7 -18.94 -0.33 7.02
C ARG A 7 -18.60 -1.23 8.20
N ILE A 8 -18.46 -2.54 7.98
CA ILE A 8 -18.04 -3.50 9.02
C ILE A 8 -16.62 -3.19 9.46
N ILE A 9 -15.66 -3.02 8.55
CA ILE A 9 -14.25 -2.77 8.90
C ILE A 9 -14.07 -1.43 9.61
N SER A 10 -14.84 -0.42 9.20
CA SER A 10 -14.74 0.95 9.74
C SER A 10 -15.44 1.11 11.10
N ARG A 11 -16.22 0.12 11.55
CA ARG A 11 -16.96 0.19 12.82
C ARG A 11 -16.06 -0.23 13.99
N PRO A 12 -15.86 0.62 15.02
CA PRO A 12 -15.00 0.31 16.16
C PRO A 12 -15.41 -0.95 16.94
N ALA A 13 -16.70 -1.26 16.96
CA ALA A 13 -17.25 -2.43 17.65
C ALA A 13 -17.04 -3.77 16.92
N THR A 14 -16.45 -3.76 15.73
CA THR A 14 -16.22 -4.99 14.97
C THR A 14 -15.16 -5.84 15.65
N LYS A 15 -15.50 -7.10 15.89
CA LYS A 15 -14.60 -8.04 16.57
C LYS A 15 -13.33 -8.25 15.75
N PRO A 16 -12.14 -8.32 16.38
CA PRO A 16 -10.87 -8.54 15.68
C PRO A 16 -10.86 -9.78 14.78
N LEU A 17 -11.53 -10.86 15.21
CA LEU A 17 -11.67 -12.09 14.42
C LEU A 17 -12.35 -11.85 13.06
N VAL A 18 -13.33 -10.94 13.00
CA VAL A 18 -14.03 -10.58 11.76
C VAL A 18 -13.11 -9.78 10.85
N ILE A 19 -12.35 -8.84 11.40
CA ILE A 19 -11.35 -8.07 10.63
C ILE A 19 -10.31 -9.00 10.02
N ARG A 20 -9.80 -9.95 10.80
CA ARG A 20 -8.85 -10.96 10.33
C ARG A 20 -9.44 -11.83 9.21
N ALA A 21 -10.66 -12.34 9.39
CA ALA A 21 -11.33 -13.14 8.37
C ALA A 21 -11.52 -12.37 7.05
N ILE A 22 -11.84 -11.07 7.12
CA ILE A 22 -11.96 -10.23 5.92
C ILE A 22 -10.60 -9.99 5.26
N ALA A 23 -9.54 -9.76 6.05
CA ALA A 23 -8.19 -9.53 5.53
C ALA A 23 -7.62 -10.75 4.80
N GLU A 24 -7.91 -11.95 5.31
CA GLU A 24 -7.46 -13.22 4.74
C GLU A 24 -8.35 -13.70 3.57
N HIS A 25 -9.51 -13.07 3.33
CA HIS A 25 -10.46 -13.52 2.32
C HIS A 25 -9.99 -13.20 0.88
N PRO A 26 -9.88 -14.20 -0.01
CA PRO A 26 -9.18 -14.07 -1.30
C PRO A 26 -9.84 -13.11 -2.30
N SER A 27 -11.15 -12.83 -2.17
CA SER A 27 -11.86 -11.93 -3.10
C SER A 27 -12.28 -10.60 -2.49
N TRP A 28 -12.19 -10.45 -1.17
CA TRP A 28 -12.58 -9.21 -0.50
C TRP A 28 -11.37 -8.33 -0.26
N SER A 29 -10.27 -8.91 0.19
CA SER A 29 -9.02 -8.20 0.47
C SER A 29 -8.28 -7.73 -0.77
N THR A 30 -8.72 -8.13 -1.97
CA THR A 30 -8.20 -7.63 -3.25
C THR A 30 -8.78 -6.28 -3.66
N ARG A 31 -9.92 -5.89 -3.08
CA ARG A 31 -10.62 -4.66 -3.43
C ARG A 31 -9.95 -3.45 -2.77
N ILE A 32 -9.71 -2.41 -3.55
CA ILE A 32 -8.94 -1.23 -3.11
C ILE A 32 -9.56 -0.55 -1.88
N THR A 33 -10.89 -0.33 -1.88
CA THR A 33 -11.63 0.27 -0.78
C THR A 33 -11.49 -0.53 0.52
N ILE A 34 -11.49 -1.86 0.39
CA ILE A 34 -11.36 -2.79 1.49
C ILE A 34 -9.93 -2.80 2.02
N ARG A 35 -8.91 -2.82 1.15
CA ARG A 35 -7.50 -2.70 1.54
C ARG A 35 -7.25 -1.43 2.33
N PHE A 36 -7.72 -0.29 1.85
CA PHE A 36 -7.58 0.99 2.55
C PHE A 36 -8.22 0.94 3.95
N ALA A 37 -9.43 0.39 4.06
CA ALA A 37 -10.09 0.25 5.36
C ALA A 37 -9.34 -0.70 6.30
N LEU A 38 -8.81 -1.81 5.78
CA LEU A 38 -8.02 -2.77 6.54
C LEU A 38 -6.69 -2.17 7.01
N VAL A 39 -5.96 -1.46 6.16
CA VAL A 39 -4.68 -0.81 6.54
C VAL A 39 -4.87 0.22 7.65
N ARG A 40 -6.02 0.90 7.69
CA ARG A 40 -6.38 1.84 8.77
C ARG A 40 -6.84 1.15 10.06
N ASN A 41 -7.18 -0.14 10.01
CA ASN A 41 -7.72 -0.85 11.16
C ASN A 41 -6.61 -1.53 11.96
N PHE A 42 -6.50 -1.18 13.25
CA PHE A 42 -5.48 -1.71 14.17
C PHE A 42 -5.51 -3.24 14.33
N TYR A 43 -6.68 -3.87 14.13
CA TYR A 43 -6.84 -5.32 14.27
C TYR A 43 -6.48 -6.10 13.00
N THR A 44 -6.12 -5.43 11.91
CA THR A 44 -5.63 -6.11 10.71
C THR A 44 -4.25 -6.68 11.00
N PRO A 45 -4.01 -8.00 10.80
CA PRO A 45 -2.71 -8.60 11.03
C PRO A 45 -1.61 -7.92 10.20
N MET A 46 -0.46 -7.64 10.82
CA MET A 46 0.62 -6.88 10.17
C MET A 46 1.12 -7.54 8.87
N LYS A 47 1.14 -8.89 8.83
CA LYS A 47 1.47 -9.66 7.62
C LYS A 47 0.58 -9.27 6.43
N GLU A 48 -0.71 -9.07 6.68
CA GLU A 48 -1.68 -8.70 5.65
C GLU A 48 -1.53 -7.22 5.27
N VAL A 49 -1.29 -6.35 6.25
CA VAL A 49 -1.00 -4.93 6.03
C VAL A 49 0.20 -4.75 5.11
N GLU A 50 1.31 -5.43 5.38
CA GLU A 50 2.50 -5.40 4.52
C GLU A 50 2.23 -5.92 3.11
N ARG A 51 1.44 -7.00 2.98
CA ARG A 51 1.00 -7.50 1.67
C ARG A 51 0.24 -6.42 0.92
N PHE A 52 -0.75 -5.78 1.57
CA PHE A 52 -1.52 -4.71 0.94
C PHE A 52 -0.64 -3.54 0.54
N ILE A 53 0.28 -3.10 1.41
CA ILE A 53 1.21 -2.01 1.12
C ILE A 53 2.02 -2.29 -0.16
N ARG A 54 2.54 -3.52 -0.33
CA ARG A 54 3.27 -3.92 -1.56
C ARG A 54 2.40 -3.93 -2.81
N GLU A 55 1.11 -4.22 -2.69
CA GLU A 55 0.16 -4.33 -3.82
C GLU A 55 -0.51 -3.00 -4.20
N LEU A 56 -0.49 -1.99 -3.32
CA LEU A 56 -1.04 -0.65 -3.59
C LEU A 56 -0.15 0.15 -4.52
N THR A 57 -0.70 1.13 -5.24
CA THR A 57 0.11 2.04 -6.09
C THR A 57 0.88 3.05 -5.24
N ALA A 58 1.90 3.70 -5.80
CA ALA A 58 2.63 4.75 -5.09
C ALA A 58 1.71 5.94 -4.72
N MET A 59 0.73 6.24 -5.57
CA MET A 59 -0.27 7.27 -5.30
C MET A 59 -1.15 6.89 -4.10
N ASP A 60 -1.65 5.65 -4.07
CA ASP A 60 -2.44 5.12 -2.95
C ASP A 60 -1.68 5.18 -1.62
N LEU A 61 -0.40 4.81 -1.63
CA LEU A 61 0.47 4.85 -0.45
C LEU A 61 0.67 6.29 0.05
N LYS A 62 0.87 7.26 -0.84
CA LYS A 62 0.95 8.69 -0.49
C LYS A 62 -0.36 9.19 0.12
N THR A 63 -1.50 8.76 -0.43
CA THR A 63 -2.83 9.06 0.12
C THR A 63 -3.01 8.45 1.52
N LEU A 64 -2.64 7.19 1.73
CA LEU A 64 -2.72 6.54 3.04
C LEU A 64 -1.77 7.18 4.07
N TYR A 65 -0.55 7.52 3.67
CA TYR A 65 0.44 8.11 4.56
C TYR A 65 0.00 9.47 5.12
N SER A 66 -0.70 10.24 4.29
CA SER A 66 -1.27 11.54 4.65
C SER A 66 -2.56 11.43 5.47
N ASP A 67 -3.12 10.22 5.64
CA ASP A 67 -4.39 10.04 6.33
C ASP A 67 -4.23 10.11 7.86
N PRO A 68 -4.93 11.01 8.56
CA PRO A 68 -4.87 11.11 10.02
C PRO A 68 -5.46 9.89 10.74
N LYS A 69 -6.30 9.08 10.08
CA LYS A 69 -6.88 7.86 10.65
C LYS A 69 -5.94 6.66 10.58
N LEU A 70 -4.80 6.79 9.89
CA LEU A 70 -3.81 5.72 9.79
C LEU A 70 -3.11 5.52 11.15
N PRO A 71 -3.07 4.28 11.68
CA PRO A 71 -2.33 4.00 12.90
C PRO A 71 -0.85 4.40 12.77
N SER A 72 -0.31 5.05 13.80
CA SER A 72 1.11 5.48 13.83
C SER A 72 2.07 4.31 13.63
N ALA A 73 1.71 3.12 14.13
CA ALA A 73 2.47 1.89 13.95
C ALA A 73 2.60 1.46 12.47
N THR A 74 1.65 1.82 11.61
CA THR A 74 1.65 1.44 10.19
C THR A 74 2.47 2.41 9.33
N LYS A 75 2.61 3.68 9.75
CA LYS A 75 3.32 4.72 8.99
C LYS A 75 4.74 4.35 8.56
N PRO A 76 5.60 3.76 9.42
CA PRO A 76 6.97 3.39 9.02
C PRO A 76 7.01 2.38 7.87
N PHE A 77 6.04 1.46 7.79
CA PHE A 77 5.97 0.45 6.72
C PHE A 77 5.61 1.07 5.38
N ILE A 78 4.65 2.01 5.37
CA ILE A 78 4.28 2.76 4.16
C ILE A 78 5.44 3.65 3.71
N TYR A 79 6.08 4.37 4.63
CA TYR A 79 7.23 5.22 4.33
C TYR A 79 8.38 4.42 3.72
N ARG A 80 8.74 3.28 4.32
CA ARG A 80 9.77 2.38 3.79
C ARG A 80 9.44 1.88 2.40
N GLU A 81 8.18 1.51 2.15
CA GLU A 81 7.76 1.06 0.82
C GLU A 81 7.83 2.18 -0.22
N LEU A 82 7.47 3.42 0.15
CA LEU A 82 7.62 4.58 -0.73
C LEU A 82 9.09 4.86 -1.06
N GLN A 83 9.98 4.85 -0.06
CA GLN A 83 11.42 5.01 -0.29
C GLN A 83 11.99 3.92 -1.20
N ARG A 84 11.65 2.65 -0.92
CA ARG A 84 12.05 1.51 -1.75
C ARG A 84 11.62 1.70 -3.20
N ARG A 85 10.42 2.25 -3.44
CA ARG A 85 9.91 2.50 -4.79
C ARG A 85 10.57 3.70 -5.43
N ASP A 86 10.85 4.77 -4.70
CA ASP A 86 11.59 5.91 -5.25
C ASP A 86 13.02 5.47 -5.65
N GLU A 87 13.68 4.63 -4.84
CA GLU A 87 14.96 3.96 -5.20
C GLU A 87 14.83 3.01 -6.40
N THR A 88 13.66 2.36 -6.59
CA THR A 88 13.39 1.48 -7.74
C THR A 88 12.93 2.27 -8.98
N THR A 89 12.41 3.49 -8.81
CA THR A 89 11.95 4.39 -9.88
C THR A 89 13.14 5.10 -10.53
N ASP A 90 14.34 5.00 -9.93
CA ASP A 90 15.60 5.47 -10.50
C ASP A 90 16.34 4.40 -11.32
N LEU A 91 15.60 3.77 -12.25
CA LEU A 91 16.20 3.23 -13.46
C LEU A 91 15.51 3.91 -14.65
N PRO A 92 16.09 4.97 -15.20
CA PRO A 92 15.63 5.48 -16.49
C PRO A 92 15.89 4.40 -17.54
N LYS A 93 14.82 3.74 -17.99
CA LYS A 93 14.77 3.14 -19.33
C LYS A 93 14.56 4.31 -20.29
N ASP A 94 15.48 4.43 -21.25
CA ASP A 94 15.55 5.44 -22.31
C ASP A 94 16.20 6.78 -21.94
N VAL A 95 17.53 6.78 -21.75
CA VAL A 95 18.37 7.68 -22.54
C VAL A 95 19.59 6.89 -23.02
N VAL A 96 19.53 6.44 -24.26
CA VAL A 96 20.72 6.13 -25.06
C VAL A 96 21.52 7.44 -25.11
N TYR A 97 22.55 7.57 -24.28
CA TYR A 97 23.62 8.52 -24.60
C TYR A 97 24.38 7.92 -25.77
N LYS A 98 24.08 8.44 -26.97
CA LYS A 98 24.96 8.35 -28.12
C LYS A 98 26.36 8.73 -27.65
N LEU A 99 27.28 7.77 -27.60
CA LEU A 99 28.70 8.06 -27.69
C LEU A 99 28.98 8.32 -29.17
N GLU A 100 28.59 9.49 -29.66
CA GLU A 100 29.11 10.03 -30.91
C GLU A 100 30.28 10.94 -30.55
N GLY A 101 31.47 10.51 -30.98
CA GLY A 101 32.58 11.38 -31.37
C GLY A 101 33.40 11.95 -30.24
N ASP A 102 34.55 11.32 -29.98
CA ASP A 102 35.85 12.01 -30.09
C ASP A 102 36.93 10.94 -30.32
N GLU A 103 36.81 10.24 -31.45
CA GLU A 103 37.96 9.73 -32.18
C GLU A 103 38.10 10.59 -33.43
N ASP A 104 38.99 11.59 -33.39
CA ASP A 104 40.06 11.71 -34.39
C ASP A 104 40.86 13.02 -34.21
N ARG A 105 42.15 12.80 -33.90
CA ARG A 105 43.35 13.60 -34.24
C ARG A 105 43.61 14.95 -33.58
#